data_AF-U2V4Q7-F1
#
_entry.id   AF-U2V4Q7-F1
#
_cell.length_a   1.000
_cell.length_b   1.000
_cell.length_c   1.000
_cell.angle_alpha   90.00
_cell.angle_beta   90.00
_cell.angle_gamma   90.00
#
_symmetry.space_group_name_H-M   'P 1'
#
loop_
_entity.id
_entity.type
_entity.pdbx_description
1 polymer ?
#
loop_
_entity_poly.entity_id
_entity_poly.type
_entity_poly.pdbx_seq_one_letter_code
_entity_poly.pdbx_strand_id
1 'polypeptide(L)'
;MACRYFVLYVMETEEHAGKVGFAAGKKLGCAVVRNRVKRLLRECYRLHQEELREGVAILLVGRKAMTTAKRDVVERAYLALGRKMGIFS
;
A
#
# COMPACT_ATOMS: atom_id res chain seq x y z
N MET A 1 3.17 9.01 -3.74
CA MET A 1 3.97 9.57 -2.63
C MET A 1 4.68 8.44 -1.86
N ALA A 2 5.68 8.73 -1.04
CA ALA A 2 6.43 7.71 -0.30
C ALA A 2 6.47 8.00 1.21
N CYS A 3 6.54 6.93 2.00
CA CYS A 3 6.86 6.98 3.43
C CYS A 3 8.04 6.04 3.74
N ARG A 4 8.42 5.92 5.02
CA ARG A 4 9.48 5.01 5.46
C ARG A 4 9.20 3.55 5.10
N TYR A 5 7.93 3.13 5.15
CA TYR A 5 7.54 1.72 5.04
C TYR A 5 7.22 1.27 3.61
N PHE A 6 6.67 2.16 2.78
CA PHE A 6 6.26 1.83 1.42
C PHE A 6 6.21 3.07 0.52
N VAL A 7 6.04 2.83 -0.78
CA VAL A 7 5.67 3.84 -1.76
C VAL A 7 4.23 3.55 -2.19
N LEU A 8 3.41 4.60 -2.27
CA LEU A 8 2.03 4.56 -2.75
C LEU A 8 1.97 5.33 -4.07
N TYR A 9 1.71 4.62 -5.16
CA TYR A 9 1.37 5.20 -6.44
C TYR A 9 -0.14 5.22 -6.58
N VAL A 10 -0.65 6.34 -7.10
CA VAL A 10 -2.06 6.54 -7.43
C VAL A 10 -2.11 6.92 -8.89
N MET A 11 -2.98 6.26 -9.64
CA MET A 11 -3.21 6.51 -11.06
C MET A 11 -4.70 6.78 -11.23
N GLU A 12 -5.03 7.87 -11.92
CA GLU A 12 -6.41 8.21 -12.26
C GLU A 12 -6.63 7.78 -13.71
N THR A 13 -7.15 6.56 -13.88
CA THR A 13 -7.45 5.97 -15.19
C THR A 13 -8.65 5.05 -15.08
N GLU A 14 -9.61 5.19 -15.99
CA GLU A 14 -10.82 4.37 -16.02
C GLU A 14 -10.49 2.89 -16.26
N GLU A 15 -9.48 2.59 -17.08
CA GLU A 15 -9.09 1.22 -17.42
C GLU A 15 -8.65 0.40 -16.20
N HIS A 16 -8.13 1.07 -15.17
CA HIS A 16 -7.63 0.42 -13.95
C HIS A 16 -8.34 0.88 -12.69
N ALA A 17 -9.43 1.65 -12.79
CA ALA A 17 -10.22 2.07 -11.65
C ALA A 17 -10.59 0.86 -10.77
N GLY A 18 -10.39 1.01 -9.45
CA GLY A 18 -10.64 -0.05 -8.46
C GLY A 18 -9.59 -1.17 -8.43
N LYS A 19 -8.54 -1.12 -9.27
CA LYS A 19 -7.46 -2.12 -9.25
C LYS A 19 -6.38 -1.75 -8.23
N VAL A 20 -5.83 -2.77 -7.57
CA VAL A 20 -4.70 -2.63 -6.65
C VAL A 20 -3.56 -3.60 -6.97
N GLY A 21 -2.33 -3.09 -6.96
CA GLY A 21 -1.10 -3.86 -7.08
C GLY A 21 -0.27 -3.85 -5.79
N PHE A 22 0.43 -4.96 -5.53
CA PHE A 22 1.36 -5.08 -4.40
C PHE A 22 2.71 -5.59 -4.86
N ALA A 23 3.76 -4.79 -4.63
CA ALA A 23 5.12 -5.15 -4.97
C ALA A 23 6.02 -5.23 -3.74
N ALA A 24 6.90 -6.23 -3.74
CA ALA A 24 7.95 -6.41 -2.74
C ALA A 24 9.19 -6.94 -3.46
N GLY A 25 10.21 -6.09 -3.62
CA GLY A 25 11.40 -6.41 -4.41
C GLY A 25 12.28 -7.49 -3.78
N LYS A 26 13.10 -8.16 -4.62
CA LYS A 26 14.05 -9.22 -4.21
C LYS A 26 15.00 -8.76 -3.08
N LYS A 27 15.37 -7.47 -3.06
CA LYS A 27 16.24 -6.84 -2.04
C LYS A 27 15.68 -6.87 -0.61
N LEU A 28 14.39 -7.17 -0.42
CA LEU A 28 13.77 -7.28 0.92
C LEU A 28 14.13 -8.58 1.63
N GLY A 29 14.53 -9.62 0.90
CA GLY A 29 14.88 -10.92 1.44
C GLY A 29 14.18 -12.09 0.75
N CYS A 30 14.10 -13.22 1.46
CA CYS A 30 13.50 -14.45 0.98
C CYS A 30 11.98 -14.33 0.73
N ALA A 31 11.40 -15.34 0.09
CA ALA A 31 9.98 -15.35 -0.25
C ALA A 31 9.06 -15.12 0.96
N VAL A 32 9.41 -15.68 2.12
CA VAL A 32 8.64 -15.53 3.37
C VAL A 32 8.54 -14.06 3.79
N VAL A 33 9.68 -13.35 3.81
CA VAL A 33 9.73 -11.92 4.17
C VAL A 33 8.94 -11.08 3.18
N ARG A 34 9.11 -11.32 1.87
CA ARG A 34 8.37 -10.59 0.82
C ARG A 34 6.87 -10.83 0.91
N ASN A 35 6.45 -12.07 1.16
CA ASN A 35 5.04 -12.41 1.30
C ASN A 35 4.44 -11.80 2.56
N ARG A 36 5.18 -11.72 3.67
CA ARG A 36 4.75 -10.99 4.88
C ARG A 36 4.50 -9.51 4.57
N VAL A 37 5.41 -8.85 3.86
CA VAL A 37 5.26 -7.45 3.46
C VAL A 37 4.02 -7.26 2.57
N LYS A 38 3.83 -8.09 1.54
CA LYS A 38 2.63 -8.04 0.69
C LYS A 38 1.34 -8.31 1.46
N ARG A 39 1.35 -9.24 2.43
CA ARG A 39 0.19 -9.51 3.30
C ARG A 39 -0.20 -8.30 4.13
N LEU A 40 0.76 -7.61 4.74
CA LEU A 40 0.49 -6.39 5.52
C LEU A 40 -0.09 -5.27 4.65
N LEU A 41 0.48 -5.03 3.45
CA LEU A 41 -0.06 -4.03 2.52
C LEU A 41 -1.48 -4.37 2.07
N ARG A 42 -1.72 -5.63 1.73
CA ARG A 42 -3.04 -6.12 1.29
C ARG A 42 -4.08 -5.99 2.39
N GLU A 43 -3.72 -6.26 3.63
CA GLU A 43 -4.62 -6.12 4.76
C GLU A 43 -5.00 -4.66 5.01
N CYS A 44 -4.03 -3.73 4.94
CA CYS A 44 -4.32 -2.30 5.05
C CYS A 44 -5.25 -1.82 3.93
N TYR A 45 -5.03 -2.26 2.69
CA TYR A 45 -5.93 -1.96 1.58
C TYR A 45 -7.34 -2.53 1.84
N ARG A 46 -7.45 -3.82 2.17
CA ARG A 46 -8.73 -4.53 2.35
C ARG A 46 -9.62 -3.87 3.41
N LEU A 47 -9.04 -3.36 4.49
CA LEU A 47 -9.78 -2.73 5.58
C LEU A 47 -10.40 -1.38 5.22
N HIS A 48 -9.84 -0.68 4.23
CA HIS A 48 -10.23 0.70 3.88
C HIS A 48 -10.58 0.86 2.40
N GLN A 49 -10.77 -0.23 1.66
CA GLN A 49 -11.01 -0.15 0.21
C GLN A 49 -12.32 0.57 -0.12
N GLU A 50 -13.33 0.47 0.75
CA GLU A 50 -14.63 1.13 0.59
C GLU A 50 -14.56 2.65 0.89
N GLU A 51 -13.49 3.10 1.56
CA GLU A 51 -13.23 4.52 1.85
C GLU A 51 -12.40 5.19 0.73
N LEU A 52 -11.95 4.41 -0.26
CA LEU A 52 -11.18 4.96 -1.36
C LEU A 52 -12.10 5.69 -2.34
N ARG A 53 -11.64 6.84 -2.80
CA ARG A 53 -12.27 7.57 -3.91
C ARG A 53 -12.35 6.66 -5.14
N GLU A 54 -13.50 6.68 -5.81
CA GLU A 54 -13.70 5.99 -7.08
C GLU A 54 -12.78 6.53 -8.20
N GLY A 55 -12.58 5.71 -9.25
CA GLY A 55 -11.79 6.13 -10.42
C GLY A 55 -10.28 6.07 -10.25
N VAL A 56 -9.78 5.59 -9.09
CA VAL A 56 -8.33 5.45 -8.85
C VAL A 56 -7.88 3.99 -8.92
N ALA A 57 -6.65 3.81 -9.38
CA ALA A 57 -5.88 2.58 -9.27
C ALA A 57 -4.66 2.80 -8.37
N ILE A 58 -4.32 1.80 -7.56
CA ILE A 58 -3.26 1.93 -6.55
C ILE A 58 -2.17 0.90 -6.74
N LEU A 59 -0.91 1.31 -6.62
CA LEU A 59 0.23 0.38 -6.49
C LEU A 59 0.99 0.67 -5.19
N LEU A 60 1.04 -0.34 -4.31
CA LEU A 60 1.77 -0.29 -3.04
C LEU A 60 3.08 -1.09 -3.15
N VAL A 61 4.20 -0.41 -2.93
CA VAL A 61 5.55 -1.01 -3.01
C VAL A 61 6.21 -1.00 -1.64
N GLY A 62 6.36 -2.18 -1.03
CA GLY A 62 6.97 -2.32 0.29
C GLY A 62 8.47 -2.02 0.31
N ARG A 63 8.94 -1.34 1.36
CA ARG A 63 10.36 -0.99 1.60
C ARG A 63 10.93 -1.78 2.77
N LYS A 64 12.27 -1.77 2.91
CA LYS A 64 13.02 -2.56 3.90
C LYS A 64 12.55 -2.35 5.34
N ALA A 65 12.13 -1.15 5.72
CA ALA A 65 11.64 -0.88 7.08
C ALA A 65 10.35 -1.65 7.43
N MET A 66 9.63 -2.17 6.44
CA MET A 66 8.37 -2.88 6.63
C MET A 66 8.57 -4.36 7.01
N THR A 67 9.77 -4.91 6.82
CA THR A 67 10.06 -6.33 7.11
C THR A 67 9.86 -6.67 8.58
N THR A 68 10.05 -5.71 9.49
CA THR A 68 9.87 -5.83 10.95
C THR A 68 8.72 -4.97 11.49
N ALA A 69 8.01 -4.22 10.64
CA ALA A 69 6.93 -3.34 11.07
C ALA A 69 5.69 -4.14 11.53
N LYS A 70 4.98 -3.60 12.54
CA LYS A 70 3.68 -4.10 12.98
C LYS A 70 2.56 -3.52 12.09
N ARG A 71 1.42 -4.23 12.01
CA ARG A 71 0.29 -3.86 11.15
C ARG A 71 -0.23 -2.45 11.45
N ASP A 72 -0.45 -2.15 12.72
CA ASP A 72 -0.98 -0.86 13.20
C ASP A 72 -0.14 0.34 12.74
N VAL A 73 1.19 0.19 12.73
CA VAL A 73 2.10 1.24 12.26
C VAL A 73 1.98 1.45 10.75
N VAL A 74 1.86 0.36 9.99
CA VAL A 74 1.71 0.40 8.52
C VAL A 74 0.35 0.98 8.14
N GLU A 75 -0.71 0.59 8.83
CA GLU A 75 -2.09 1.05 8.64
C GLU A 75 -2.21 2.56 8.89
N ARG A 76 -1.66 3.07 10.01
CA ARG A 76 -1.58 4.52 10.26
C ARG A 76 -0.84 5.26 9.14
N ALA A 77 0.28 4.71 8.67
CA ALA A 77 1.04 5.31 7.57
C ALA A 77 0.27 5.28 6.23
N TYR A 78 -0.53 4.23 5.99
CA TYR A 78 -1.37 4.08 4.80
C TYR A 78 -2.46 5.14 4.75
N LEU A 79 -3.23 5.28 5.83
CA LEU A 79 -4.27 6.31 5.94
C LEU A 79 -3.68 7.72 5.84
N ALA A 80 -2.60 8.01 6.58
CA ALA A 80 -1.97 9.34 6.54
C ALA A 80 -1.48 9.71 5.14
N LEU A 81 -0.86 8.77 4.42
CA LEU A 81 -0.34 9.02 3.08
C LEU A 81 -1.48 9.15 2.06
N GLY A 82 -2.52 8.31 2.16
CA GLY A 82 -3.66 8.39 1.25
C GLY A 82 -4.50 9.66 1.45
N ARG A 83 -4.73 10.10 2.70
CA ARG A 83 -5.39 11.39 2.97
C ARG A 83 -4.60 12.57 2.42
N LYS A 84 -3.27 12.53 2.59
CA LYS A 84 -2.38 13.53 2.00
C LYS A 84 -2.41 13.54 0.46
N MET A 85 -2.73 12.41 -0.15
CA MET A 85 -2.90 12.28 -1.60
C MET A 85 -4.34 12.53 -2.07
N GLY A 86 -5.28 12.81 -1.16
CA GLY A 86 -6.69 13.07 -1.50
C GLY A 86 -7.45 11.85 -2.04
N ILE A 87 -7.03 10.62 -1.68
CA ILE A 87 -7.67 9.39 -2.16
C ILE A 87 -8.59 8.73 -1.14
N PHE A 88 -8.60 9.20 0.10
CA PHE A 88 -9.58 8.81 1.12
C PHE A 88 -10.53 9.97 1.34
N SER A 89 -11.82 9.67 1.38
CA SER A 89 -12.87 10.59 1.81
C SER A 89 -12.94 10.74 3.33
#